data_AF-A0A2G6X289-F1
#
_entry.id   AF-A0A2G6X289-F1
#
_cell.length_a   1.000
_cell.length_b   1.000
_cell.length_c   1.000
_cell.angle_alpha   90.00
_cell.angle_beta   90.00
_cell.angle_gamma   90.00
#
_symmetry.space_group_name_H-M   'P 1'
#
loop_
_entity.id
_entity.type
_entity.pdbx_description
1 polymer ?
#
loop_
_entity_poly.entity_id
_entity_poly.type
_entity_poly.pdbx_seq_one_letter_code
_entity_poly.pdbx_strand_id
1 'polypeptide(L)'
;MSPAPAARTTVVLPPVAYGHDQGRQMSEADDACGVPDPLRQAVQDQLKARYDVVRPVPGTTGTDAALLLKIDITDIVTVSAGGPTIVVVRAVLEQPGLPSAQFQGLRQAHTPSADVTAQTTECSAMDAVIQGLGVDVAKWMRKPVDGVSLVNGE
;
A
#
# COMPACT_ATOMS: atom_id res chain seq x y z
N MET A 1 -33.92 20.76 7.05
CA MET A 1 -32.87 21.00 6.04
C MET A 1 -31.74 20.03 6.35
N SER A 2 -31.69 18.89 5.65
CA SER A 2 -30.62 17.92 5.85
C SER A 2 -29.30 18.53 5.36
N PRO A 3 -28.17 18.33 6.07
CA PRO A 3 -26.89 18.82 5.57
C PRO A 3 -26.59 18.14 4.22
N ALA A 4 -26.14 18.92 3.25
CA ALA A 4 -25.63 18.37 2.00
C ALA A 4 -24.50 17.38 2.33
N PRO A 5 -24.45 16.20 1.69
CA PRO A 5 -23.34 15.28 1.90
C PRO A 5 -22.03 16.02 1.60
N ALA A 6 -21.09 15.99 2.54
CA ALA A 6 -19.76 16.55 2.33
C ALA A 6 -19.17 15.91 1.07
N ALA A 7 -18.74 16.72 0.10
CA ALA A 7 -18.08 16.23 -1.10
C ALA A 7 -16.88 15.39 -0.68
N ARG A 8 -16.89 14.10 -1.01
CA ARG A 8 -15.77 13.21 -0.72
C ARG A 8 -14.61 13.58 -1.62
N THR A 9 -13.43 13.76 -1.05
CA THR A 9 -12.21 13.97 -1.82
C THR A 9 -11.95 12.74 -2.68
N THR A 10 -11.70 12.95 -3.97
CA THR A 10 -11.35 11.88 -4.90
C THR A 10 -9.88 11.52 -4.78
N VAL A 11 -9.58 10.23 -4.69
CA VAL A 11 -8.21 9.69 -4.73
C VAL A 11 -8.08 8.83 -5.98
N VAL A 12 -7.16 9.19 -6.86
CA VAL A 12 -6.71 8.32 -7.94
C VAL A 12 -5.69 7.34 -7.36
N LEU A 13 -5.99 6.05 -7.46
CA LEU A 13 -5.11 4.97 -7.03
C LEU A 13 -4.73 4.12 -8.26
N PRO A 14 -3.57 4.37 -8.88
CA PRO A 14 -3.03 3.54 -9.95
C PRO A 14 -2.70 2.12 -9.49
N PRO A 15 -2.34 1.23 -10.44
CA PRO A 15 -1.68 -0.03 -10.09
C PRO A 15 -0.47 0.20 -9.18
N VAL A 16 -0.33 -0.62 -8.15
CA VAL A 16 0.91 -0.72 -7.37
C VAL A 16 1.98 -1.26 -8.31
N ALA A 17 3.17 -0.64 -8.30
CA ALA A 17 4.28 -1.03 -9.16
C ALA A 17 5.41 -1.67 -8.36
N TYR A 18 6.34 -2.30 -9.08
CA TYR A 18 7.63 -2.70 -8.51
C TYR A 18 8.60 -1.51 -8.61
N GLY A 19 9.08 -1.09 -7.45
CA GLY A 19 9.98 0.03 -7.31
C GLY A 19 11.44 -0.34 -7.42
N HIS A 20 12.27 0.63 -7.08
CA HIS A 20 13.72 0.49 -7.03
C HIS A 20 14.22 0.84 -5.63
N ASP A 21 15.06 -0.01 -5.04
CA ASP A 21 15.72 0.28 -3.77
C ASP A 21 17.19 -0.15 -3.79
N GLN A 22 18.06 0.69 -3.23
CA GLN A 22 19.51 0.45 -3.08
C GLN A 22 20.23 -0.10 -4.34
N GLY A 23 19.79 0.28 -5.54
CA GLY A 23 20.40 -0.17 -6.81
C GLY A 23 19.78 -1.45 -7.40
N ARG A 24 18.78 -2.04 -6.73
CA ARG A 24 18.01 -3.18 -7.23
C ARG A 24 16.64 -2.70 -7.70
N GLN A 25 16.33 -2.96 -8.96
CA GLN A 25 14.99 -2.84 -9.50
C GLN A 25 14.21 -4.10 -9.17
N MET A 26 13.07 -3.98 -8.48
CA MET A 26 12.17 -5.10 -8.28
C MET A 26 11.43 -5.46 -9.57
N SER A 27 11.06 -6.72 -9.67
CA SER A 27 10.29 -7.28 -10.77
C SER A 27 9.31 -8.34 -10.26
N GLU A 28 8.43 -8.80 -11.15
CA GLU A 28 7.51 -9.91 -10.86
C GLU A 28 8.25 -11.20 -10.47
N ALA A 29 9.46 -11.42 -11.00
CA ALA A 29 10.28 -12.58 -10.65
C ALA A 29 10.74 -12.58 -9.18
N ASP A 30 10.73 -11.42 -8.52
CA ASP A 30 11.09 -11.25 -7.12
C ASP A 30 9.89 -11.45 -6.17
N ASP A 31 8.68 -11.62 -6.72
CA ASP A 31 7.44 -11.69 -5.97
C ASP A 31 6.67 -12.99 -6.26
N ALA A 32 7.07 -14.05 -5.55
CA ALA A 32 6.40 -15.35 -5.63
C ALA A 32 4.94 -15.32 -5.13
N CYS A 33 4.55 -14.27 -4.39
CA CYS A 33 3.24 -14.19 -3.73
C CYS A 33 2.24 -13.25 -4.44
N GLY A 34 2.66 -12.50 -5.46
CA GLY A 34 1.78 -11.63 -6.25
C GLY A 34 1.16 -10.48 -5.44
N VAL A 35 1.97 -9.74 -4.71
CA VAL A 35 1.62 -8.66 -3.77
C VAL A 35 0.95 -7.42 -4.40
N PRO A 36 1.29 -6.92 -5.62
CA PRO A 36 0.81 -5.61 -6.09
C PRO A 36 -0.71 -5.45 -6.11
N ASP A 37 -1.43 -6.43 -6.67
CA ASP A 37 -2.87 -6.36 -6.83
C ASP A 37 -3.63 -6.45 -5.50
N PRO A 38 -3.33 -7.43 -4.62
CA PRO A 38 -3.89 -7.48 -3.27
C PRO A 38 -3.55 -6.25 -2.42
N LEU A 39 -2.32 -5.70 -2.52
CA LEU A 39 -1.96 -4.48 -1.80
C LEU A 39 -2.77 -3.27 -2.26
N ARG A 40 -2.94 -3.08 -3.57
CA ARG A 40 -3.81 -2.02 -4.10
C ARG A 40 -5.23 -2.18 -3.56
N GLN A 41 -5.75 -3.40 -3.55
CA GLN A 41 -7.09 -3.69 -3.05
C GLN A 41 -7.22 -3.38 -1.55
N ALA A 42 -6.25 -3.80 -0.74
CA ALA A 42 -6.23 -3.51 0.70
C ALA A 42 -6.22 -2.00 0.98
N VAL A 43 -5.37 -1.23 0.29
CA VAL A 43 -5.35 0.23 0.40
C VAL A 43 -6.69 0.82 -0.02
N GLN A 44 -7.22 0.41 -1.16
CA GLN A 44 -8.50 0.88 -1.68
C GLN A 44 -9.64 0.66 -0.67
N ASP A 45 -9.71 -0.50 -0.04
CA ASP A 45 -10.77 -0.83 0.91
C ASP A 45 -10.67 -0.02 2.20
N GLN A 46 -9.46 0.29 2.66
CA GLN A 46 -9.23 1.19 3.80
C GLN A 46 -9.59 2.66 3.46
N LEU A 47 -9.37 3.09 2.22
CA LEU A 47 -9.63 4.46 1.79
C LEU A 47 -11.12 4.73 1.48
N LYS A 48 -11.87 3.75 0.95
CA LYS A 48 -13.31 3.88 0.60
C LYS A 48 -14.20 4.35 1.77
N ALA A 49 -13.76 4.18 3.01
CA ALA A 49 -14.45 4.69 4.19
C ALA A 49 -14.52 6.23 4.23
N ARG A 50 -13.61 6.93 3.54
CA ARG A 50 -13.44 8.40 3.61
C ARG A 50 -13.30 9.08 2.26
N TYR A 51 -12.78 8.38 1.26
CA TYR A 51 -12.46 8.91 -0.05
C TYR A 51 -13.28 8.22 -1.13
N ASP A 52 -13.51 8.92 -2.24
CA ASP A 52 -13.95 8.29 -3.47
C ASP A 52 -12.71 7.83 -4.23
N VAL A 53 -12.44 6.52 -4.18
CA VAL A 53 -11.24 5.93 -4.80
C VAL A 53 -11.57 5.53 -6.23
N VAL A 54 -10.83 6.09 -7.18
CA VAL A 54 -11.02 5.82 -8.60
C VAL A 54 -9.75 5.21 -9.20
N ARG A 55 -9.93 4.32 -10.17
CA ARG A 55 -8.82 3.87 -11.02
C ARG A 55 -8.48 5.00 -11.99
N PRO A 56 -7.19 5.21 -12.33
CA PRO A 56 -6.82 6.15 -13.37
C PRO A 56 -7.49 5.76 -14.68
N VAL A 57 -8.18 6.71 -15.31
CA VAL A 57 -8.75 6.53 -16.64
C VAL A 57 -7.67 6.92 -17.67
N PRO A 58 -7.33 6.03 -18.62
CA PRO A 58 -6.38 6.38 -19.68
C PRO A 58 -6.88 7.58 -20.48
N GLY A 59 -6.05 8.63 -20.61
CA GLY A 59 -6.38 9.83 -21.38
C GLY A 59 -6.96 11.00 -20.59
N THR A 60 -7.27 10.84 -19.29
CA THR A 60 -7.53 11.98 -18.40
C THR A 60 -6.24 12.42 -17.72
N THR A 61 -5.61 13.47 -18.26
CA THR A 61 -4.63 14.28 -17.52
C THR A 61 -5.38 15.31 -16.69
N GLY A 62 -5.29 15.20 -15.36
CA GLY A 62 -5.69 16.27 -14.45
C GLY A 62 -7.19 16.55 -14.41
N THR A 63 -7.92 15.82 -13.58
CA THR A 63 -8.97 16.50 -12.82
C THR A 63 -8.26 17.26 -11.70
N ASP A 64 -8.25 18.59 -11.82
CA ASP A 64 -7.53 19.60 -11.02
C ASP A 64 -7.75 19.54 -9.48
N ALA A 65 -8.46 18.54 -8.96
CA ALA A 65 -8.83 18.40 -7.55
C ALA A 65 -8.58 16.99 -6.97
N ALA A 66 -8.11 16.02 -7.76
CA ALA A 66 -7.93 14.66 -7.27
C ALA A 66 -6.54 14.46 -6.65
N LEU A 67 -6.49 13.75 -5.52
CA LEU A 67 -5.24 13.30 -4.91
C LEU A 67 -4.71 12.10 -5.72
N LEU A 68 -3.43 12.09 -6.06
CA LEU A 68 -2.81 10.94 -6.72
C LEU A 68 -1.91 10.20 -5.73
N LEU A 69 -2.29 8.97 -5.39
CA LEU A 69 -1.52 8.10 -4.50
C LEU A 69 -0.79 7.04 -5.33
N LYS A 70 0.53 7.16 -5.45
CA LYS A 70 1.41 6.16 -6.08
C LYS A 70 2.01 5.29 -4.99
N ILE A 71 2.14 3.98 -5.26
CA ILE A 71 2.70 3.01 -4.32
C ILE A 71 3.61 2.08 -5.11
N ASP A 72 4.84 1.96 -4.64
CA ASP A 72 5.86 1.07 -5.17
C ASP A 72 6.25 0.07 -4.08
N ILE A 73 6.36 -1.21 -4.45
CA ILE A 73 6.97 -2.23 -3.60
C ILE A 73 8.47 -2.20 -3.84
N THR A 74 9.23 -1.97 -2.78
CA THR A 74 10.68 -1.76 -2.85
C THR A 74 11.49 -2.95 -2.37
N ASP A 75 10.90 -3.80 -1.52
CA ASP A 75 11.50 -5.08 -1.13
C ASP A 75 10.43 -6.08 -0.68
N ILE A 76 10.68 -7.36 -0.92
CA ILE A 76 9.89 -8.49 -0.43
C ILE A 76 10.86 -9.56 0.05
N VAL A 77 10.68 -9.98 1.30
CA VAL A 77 11.47 -11.07 1.90
C VAL A 77 10.54 -12.13 2.45
N THR A 78 10.65 -13.34 1.91
CA THR A 78 10.01 -14.55 2.42
C THR A 78 11.10 -15.59 2.69
N VAL A 79 11.16 -16.13 3.91
CA VAL A 79 12.26 -17.01 4.32
C VAL A 79 11.92 -18.49 4.16
N SER A 80 10.72 -18.90 4.57
CA SER A 80 10.24 -20.28 4.49
C SER A 80 8.76 -20.37 4.86
N ALA A 81 8.15 -21.55 4.68
CA ALA A 81 6.85 -21.86 5.26
C ALA A 81 6.83 -21.55 6.77
N GLY A 82 5.87 -20.72 7.20
CA GLY A 82 5.72 -20.27 8.58
C GLY A 82 6.81 -19.31 9.09
N GLY A 83 7.79 -18.98 8.26
CA GLY A 83 8.83 -18.00 8.56
C GLY A 83 8.32 -16.56 8.49
N PRO A 84 9.19 -15.57 8.79
CA PRO A 84 8.84 -14.17 8.63
C PRO A 84 8.65 -13.82 7.15
N THR A 85 7.60 -13.06 6.89
CA THR A 85 7.31 -12.38 5.62
C THR A 85 7.44 -10.88 5.86
N ILE A 86 8.23 -10.19 5.04
CA ILE A 86 8.44 -8.75 5.10
C ILE A 86 8.10 -8.15 3.74
N VAL A 87 7.37 -7.05 3.74
CA VAL A 87 7.16 -6.21 2.55
C VAL A 87 7.47 -4.77 2.90
N VAL A 88 8.26 -4.14 2.04
CA VAL A 88 8.62 -2.72 2.12
C VAL A 88 7.98 -1.99 0.96
N VAL A 89 7.33 -0.87 1.26
CA VAL A 89 6.68 -0.01 0.26
C VAL A 89 7.17 1.42 0.38
N ARG A 90 7.17 2.12 -0.75
CA ARG A 90 7.24 3.57 -0.83
C ARG A 90 5.92 4.07 -1.40
N ALA A 91 5.30 5.03 -0.74
CA ALA A 91 4.14 5.73 -1.27
C ALA A 91 4.44 7.21 -1.48
N VAL A 92 3.86 7.79 -2.52
CA VAL A 92 3.93 9.21 -2.84
C VAL A 92 2.53 9.73 -3.02
N LEU A 93 2.19 10.79 -2.29
CA LEU A 93 0.93 11.50 -2.42
C LEU A 93 1.18 12.83 -3.12
N GLU A 94 0.63 12.98 -4.31
CA GLU A 94 0.61 14.23 -5.06
C GLU A 94 -0.75 14.91 -4.85
N GLN A 95 -0.71 16.18 -4.49
CA GLN A 95 -1.89 16.99 -4.23
C GLN A 95 -1.82 18.28 -5.05
N PRO A 96 -2.94 18.75 -5.65
CA PRO A 96 -2.94 20.00 -6.39
C PRO A 96 -2.47 21.18 -5.55
N GLY A 97 -1.45 21.91 -6.04
CA GLY A 97 -0.95 23.13 -5.40
C GLY A 97 -0.16 22.92 -4.08
N LEU A 98 0.15 21.68 -3.69
CA LEU A 98 0.97 21.38 -2.52
C LEU A 98 2.20 20.54 -2.90
N PRO A 99 3.28 20.59 -2.10
CA PRO A 99 4.39 19.65 -2.25
C PRO A 99 3.92 18.20 -2.11
N SER A 100 4.54 17.30 -2.87
CA SER A 100 4.34 15.86 -2.70
C SER A 100 4.78 15.42 -1.30
N ALA A 101 4.03 14.51 -0.68
CA ALA A 101 4.43 13.87 0.57
C ALA A 101 4.85 12.42 0.30
N GLN A 102 5.96 11.99 0.89
CA GLN A 102 6.47 10.64 0.80
C GLN A 102 6.27 9.85 2.10
N PHE A 103 6.03 8.55 1.94
CA PHE A 103 5.89 7.58 3.01
C PHE A 103 6.68 6.32 2.70
N GLN A 104 7.38 5.79 3.69
CA GLN A 104 7.97 4.46 3.65
C GLN A 104 7.28 3.57 4.69
N GLY A 105 6.79 2.41 4.25
CA GLY A 105 6.17 1.43 5.14
C GLY A 105 6.92 0.13 5.10
N LEU A 106 7.26 -0.42 6.26
CA LEU A 106 7.75 -1.78 6.43
C LEU A 106 6.78 -2.54 7.32
N ARG A 107 6.31 -3.69 6.84
CA ARG A 107 5.49 -4.60 7.63
C ARG A 107 6.11 -5.98 7.61
N GLN A 108 6.10 -6.60 8.78
CA GLN A 108 6.52 -7.97 8.98
C GLN A 108 5.42 -8.74 9.71
N ALA A 109 5.17 -9.97 9.25
CA ALA A 109 4.38 -10.95 9.99
C ALA A 109 5.08 -12.31 9.95
N HIS A 110 4.72 -13.19 10.87
CA HIS A 110 5.14 -14.59 10.86
C HIS A 110 3.94 -15.43 11.31
N THR A 111 3.91 -16.69 10.87
CA THR A 111 2.91 -17.64 11.39
C THR A 111 3.38 -18.14 12.74
N PRO A 112 2.59 -18.02 13.82
CA PRO A 112 2.94 -18.61 15.11
C PRO A 112 3.17 -20.11 14.96
N SER A 113 4.16 -20.65 15.68
CA SER A 113 4.54 -22.07 15.55
C SER A 113 3.37 -23.04 15.81
N ALA A 114 2.41 -22.64 16.64
CA ALA A 114 1.20 -23.42 16.92
C ALA A 114 0.22 -23.50 15.73
N ASP A 115 0.30 -22.55 14.80
CA ASP A 115 -0.59 -22.43 13.63
C ASP A 115 0.07 -22.95 12.34
N VAL A 116 1.32 -23.43 12.43
CA VAL A 116 2.01 -24.04 11.30
C VAL A 116 1.44 -25.43 11.04
N THR A 117 0.91 -25.64 9.84
CA THR A 117 0.33 -26.90 9.38
C THR A 117 0.99 -27.36 8.10
N ALA A 118 0.63 -28.55 7.62
CA ALA A 118 1.07 -29.06 6.31
C ALA A 118 0.61 -28.18 5.12
N GLN A 119 -0.33 -27.26 5.33
CA GLN A 119 -0.79 -26.31 4.31
C GLN A 119 -0.09 -24.94 4.39
N THR A 120 0.74 -24.71 5.41
CA THR A 120 1.46 -23.45 5.55
C THR A 120 2.53 -23.35 4.47
N THR A 121 2.52 -22.23 3.75
CA THR A 121 3.45 -21.88 2.67
C THR A 121 4.25 -20.63 3.03
N GLU A 122 5.22 -20.30 2.19
CA GLU A 122 6.01 -19.06 2.30
C GLU A 122 5.17 -17.78 2.19
N CYS A 123 3.98 -17.86 1.56
CA CYS A 123 3.06 -16.74 1.41
C CYS A 123 1.95 -16.69 2.48
N SER A 124 1.89 -17.65 3.42
CA SER A 124 0.78 -17.75 4.38
C SER A 124 0.64 -16.54 5.31
N ALA A 125 1.74 -15.82 5.60
CA ALA A 125 1.71 -14.59 6.39
C ALA A 125 1.53 -13.32 5.54
N MET A 126 1.51 -13.44 4.21
CA MET A 126 1.49 -12.30 3.28
C MET A 126 0.20 -11.49 3.39
N ASP A 127 -0.95 -12.14 3.53
CA ASP A 127 -2.24 -11.46 3.68
C ASP A 127 -2.25 -10.50 4.88
N ALA A 128 -1.68 -10.93 6.01
CA ALA A 128 -1.59 -10.09 7.22
C ALA A 128 -0.68 -8.87 6.99
N VAL A 129 0.46 -9.06 6.31
CA VAL A 129 1.38 -7.98 5.93
C VAL A 129 0.68 -6.98 5.01
N ILE A 130 0.00 -7.47 3.97
CA ILE A 130 -0.71 -6.65 2.98
C ILE A 130 -1.84 -5.83 3.62
N GLN A 131 -2.65 -6.45 4.47
CA GLN A 131 -3.72 -5.75 5.19
C GLN A 131 -3.15 -4.69 6.14
N GLY A 132 -2.06 -5.01 6.84
CA GLY A 132 -1.34 -4.07 7.70
C GLY A 132 -0.83 -2.85 6.94
N LEU A 133 -0.18 -3.06 5.78
CA LEU A 133 0.29 -1.97 4.92
C LEU A 133 -0.85 -1.10 4.40
N GLY A 134 -1.97 -1.71 4.00
CA GLY A 134 -3.17 -0.98 3.61
C GLY A 134 -3.67 -0.04 4.71
N VAL A 135 -3.66 -0.49 5.96
CA VAL A 135 -4.02 0.33 7.14
C VAL A 135 -3.01 1.46 7.35
N ASP A 136 -1.71 1.19 7.23
CA ASP A 136 -0.66 2.18 7.46
C ASP A 136 -0.71 3.32 6.44
N VAL A 137 -0.82 2.99 5.15
CA VAL A 137 -0.99 3.97 4.07
C VAL A 137 -2.25 4.80 4.31
N ALA A 138 -3.38 4.16 4.65
CA ALA A 138 -4.62 4.86 4.92
C ALA A 138 -4.58 5.74 6.18
N LYS A 139 -3.80 5.37 7.20
CA LYS A 139 -3.55 6.21 8.38
C LYS A 139 -2.70 7.42 8.01
N TRP A 140 -1.60 7.22 7.30
CA TRP A 140 -0.72 8.30 6.83
C TRP A 140 -1.49 9.30 5.97
N MET A 141 -2.34 8.84 5.06
CA MET A 141 -3.20 9.70 4.23
C MET A 141 -4.15 10.62 5.02
N ARG A 142 -4.44 10.35 6.31
CA ARG A 142 -5.27 11.26 7.13
C ARG A 142 -4.53 12.53 7.50
N LYS A 143 -3.20 12.45 7.61
CA LYS A 143 -2.31 13.56 7.93
C LYS A 143 -0.97 13.31 7.24
N PRO A 144 -0.90 13.52 5.91
CA PRO A 144 0.31 13.23 5.16
C PRO A 144 1.43 14.15 5.65
N VAL A 145 2.47 13.54 6.20
CA VAL A 145 3.72 14.20 6.56
C VAL A 145 4.78 13.61 5.65
N ASP A 146 5.59 14.46 5.04
CA ASP A 146 6.67 14.05 4.16
C ASP A 146 7.81 13.38 4.95
N GLY A 147 8.42 12.35 4.35
CA GLY A 147 9.54 11.61 4.94
C GLY A 147 9.17 10.69 6.12
N VAL A 148 7.89 10.34 6.29
CA VAL A 148 7.48 9.41 7.35
C VAL A 148 7.93 7.99 7.00
N SER A 149 8.50 7.30 7.97
CA SER A 149 8.79 5.86 7.91
C SER A 149 8.07 5.14 9.04
N LEU A 150 7.28 4.12 8.74
CA LEU A 150 6.62 3.27 9.73
C LEU A 150 7.13 1.84 9.64
N VAL A 151 7.42 1.25 10.80
CA VAL A 151 7.78 -0.17 10.94
C VAL A 151 6.72 -0.85 11.78
N ASN A 152 6.00 -1.80 11.20
CA ASN A 152 4.86 -2.45 11.85
C ASN A 152 3.79 -1.45 12.37
N GLY A 153 3.69 -0.28 11.74
CA GLY A 153 2.72 0.78 12.03
C GLY A 153 2.84 1.42 13.41
N GLU A 154 4.03 1.36 14.00
CA GLU A 154 4.45 2.12 15.19
C GLU A 154 5.23 3.38 14.80
#